data_AF-A0A7X9XZR5-F1
#
_entry.id   AF-A0A7X9XZR5-F1
#
_cell.length_a   1.000
_cell.length_b   1.000
_cell.length_c   1.000
_cell.angle_alpha   90.00
_cell.angle_beta   90.00
_cell.angle_gamma   90.00
#
_symmetry.space_group_name_H-M   'P 1'
#
loop_
_entity.id
_entity.type
_entity.pdbx_description
1 polymer ?
#
loop_
_entity_poly.entity_id
_entity_poly.type
_entity_poly.pdbx_seq_one_letter_code
_entity_poly.pdbx_strand_id
1 'polypeptide(L)' 'MSREGGYLHIYSDDLALELAVHAVTWDRRDSWCEGQWADAQPEELPSQPVTTSISRVELAPGKPAFAKFDFGRWA' A
#
# COMPACT_ATOMS: atom_id res chain seq x y z
N MET A 1 -3.05 27.23 3.33
CA MET A 1 -3.92 26.20 3.98
C MET A 1 -3.07 25.35 4.90
N SER A 2 -3.58 24.97 6.07
CA SER A 2 -2.90 24.07 7.04
C SER A 2 -3.86 22.98 7.53
N ARG A 3 -3.34 21.82 7.93
CA ARG A 3 -4.14 20.68 8.41
C ARG A 3 -3.72 20.30 9.84
N GLU A 4 -4.67 20.37 10.75
CA GLU A 4 -4.50 19.92 12.13
C GLU A 4 -5.65 18.96 12.47
N GLY A 5 -5.32 17.72 12.86
CA GLY A 5 -6.31 16.73 13.30
C GLY A 5 -7.39 16.34 12.28
N GLY A 6 -7.19 16.59 10.98
CA GLY A 6 -8.18 16.33 9.93
C GLY A 6 -9.02 17.55 9.55
N TYR A 7 -8.90 18.66 10.27
CA TYR A 7 -9.58 19.92 9.97
C TYR A 7 -8.71 20.78 9.04
N LEU A 8 -9.36 21.37 8.02
CA LEU A 8 -8.72 22.27 7.06
C LEU A 8 -8.88 23.71 7.51
N HIS A 9 -7.77 24.41 7.69
CA HIS A 9 -7.79 25.86 7.88
C HIS A 9 -7.59 26.55 6.53
N ILE A 10 -8.66 27.21 6.08
CA ILE A 10 -8.68 28.04 4.88
C ILE A 10 -8.50 29.49 5.32
N TYR A 11 -7.51 30.17 4.75
CA TYR A 11 -7.13 31.54 5.13
C TYR A 11 -7.37 32.55 4.01
N SER A 12 -8.05 32.15 2.93
CA SER A 12 -8.32 32.98 1.75
C SER A 12 -9.71 32.66 1.19
N ASP A 13 -10.46 33.70 0.84
CA ASP A 13 -11.83 33.55 0.32
C ASP A 13 -11.87 32.92 -1.07
N ASP A 14 -10.91 33.26 -1.93
CA ASP A 14 -10.76 32.64 -3.27
C ASP A 14 -10.60 31.12 -3.18
N LEU A 15 -9.82 30.65 -2.21
CA LEU A 15 -9.62 29.22 -1.99
C LEU A 15 -10.88 28.55 -1.43
N ALA A 16 -11.70 29.26 -0.65
CA ALA A 16 -12.97 28.74 -0.17
C ALA A 16 -13.99 28.56 -1.32
N LEU A 17 -13.99 29.49 -2.29
CA LEU A 17 -14.84 29.42 -3.48
C LEU A 17 -14.46 28.26 -4.40
N GLU A 18 -13.17 28.08 -4.67
CA GLU A 18 -12.66 26.95 -5.48
C GLU A 18 -13.03 25.59 -4.86
N LEU A 19 -13.00 25.46 -3.53
CA LEU A 19 -13.42 24.25 -2.82
C LEU A 19 -14.93 24.00 -2.86
N ALA A 20 -15.75 25.04 -3.03
CA ALA A 20 -17.19 24.89 -3.19
C ALA A 20 -17.57 24.46 -4.62
N VAL A 21 -16.73 24.82 -5.61
CA VAL A 21 -16.92 24.46 -7.02
C VAL A 21 -16.38 23.06 -7.31
N HIS A 22 -15.23 22.71 -6.73
CA HIS A 22 -14.61 21.41 -6.89
C HIS A 22 -14.83 20.59 -5.62
N ALA A 23 -15.60 19.49 -5.74
CA ALA A 23 -15.73 18.50 -4.68
C ALA A 23 -14.38 17.78 -4.49
N VAL A 24 -13.47 18.43 -3.77
CA VAL A 24 -12.18 17.83 -3.44
C VAL A 24 -12.37 16.94 -2.22
N THR A 25 -11.75 15.76 -2.26
CA THR A 25 -11.95 14.71 -1.27
C THR A 25 -10.91 14.83 -0.16
N TRP A 26 -11.37 15.04 1.08
CA TRP A 26 -10.51 15.48 2.19
C TRP A 26 -10.43 14.53 3.38
N ASP A 27 -11.28 13.50 3.42
CA ASP A 27 -11.20 12.36 4.33
C ASP A 27 -10.65 11.12 3.61
N ARG A 28 -10.02 10.19 4.35
CA ARG A 28 -9.55 8.92 3.77
C ARG A 28 -10.68 8.09 3.17
N ARG A 29 -11.91 8.19 3.72
CA ARG A 29 -13.10 7.53 3.19
C ARG A 29 -13.61 8.14 1.89
N ASP A 30 -13.26 9.39 1.63
CA ASP A 30 -13.59 10.09 0.38
C ASP A 30 -12.46 9.99 -0.65
N SER A 31 -11.33 9.36 -0.30
CA SER A 31 -10.15 9.26 -1.18
C SER A 31 -10.41 8.60 -2.54
N TRP A 32 -11.57 7.98 -2.71
CA TRP A 32 -12.02 7.37 -3.94
C TRP A 32 -13.30 8.01 -4.47
N CYS A 33 -13.32 8.24 -5.79
CA CYS A 33 -14.53 8.61 -6.51
C CYS A 33 -15.34 7.34 -6.85
N GLU A 34 -16.67 7.48 -6.97
CA GLU A 34 -17.52 6.46 -7.59
C GLU A 34 -16.95 6.07 -8.97
N GLY A 35 -16.67 4.77 -9.16
CA GLY A 35 -16.06 4.25 -10.39
C GLY A 35 -14.56 4.54 -10.55
N GLN A 36 -13.85 5.04 -9.53
CA GLN A 36 -12.38 5.24 -9.59
C GLN A 36 -11.64 3.92 -9.88
N TRP A 37 -12.14 2.82 -9.32
CA TRP A 37 -11.63 1.48 -9.53
C TRP A 37 -12.62 0.70 -10.38
N ALA A 38 -12.12 0.06 -11.44
CA ALA A 38 -12.89 -0.92 -12.17
C ALA A 38 -13.05 -2.19 -11.33
N ASP A 39 -14.24 -2.77 -11.30
CA ASP A 39 -14.52 -4.06 -10.63
C ASP A 39 -13.61 -5.18 -11.16
N ALA A 40 -13.24 -5.09 -12.44
CA ALA A 40 -12.27 -5.94 -13.10
C ALA A 40 -11.07 -5.10 -13.53
N GLN A 41 -9.93 -5.35 -12.90
CA GLN A 41 -8.64 -4.87 -13.38
C GLN A 41 -8.15 -5.83 -14.47
N PRO A 42 -7.47 -5.35 -15.52
CA PRO A 42 -6.82 -6.25 -16.47
C PRO A 42 -5.73 -7.03 -15.74
N GLU A 43 -5.93 -8.33 -15.55
CA GLU A 43 -4.91 -9.24 -15.03
C GLU A 43 -3.99 -9.65 -16.19
N GLU A 44 -2.74 -9.18 -16.17
CA GLU A 44 -1.74 -9.66 -17.10
C GLU A 44 -1.23 -11.05 -16.67
N LEU A 45 -1.50 -12.05 -17.50
CA LEU A 45 -0.93 -13.37 -17.34
C LEU A 45 0.51 -13.39 -17.84
N PRO A 46 1.39 -14.21 -17.25
CA PRO A 46 2.74 -14.39 -17.76
C PRO A 46 2.68 -14.85 -19.22
N SER A 47 3.22 -14.03 -20.12
CA SER A 47 3.26 -14.28 -21.56
C SER A 47 4.33 -15.30 -21.97
N GLN A 48 5.18 -15.69 -21.03
CA GLN A 48 6.28 -16.62 -21.23
C GLN A 48 6.27 -17.71 -20.15
N PRO A 49 6.64 -18.95 -20.50
CA PRO A 49 6.77 -20.02 -19.53
C PRO A 49 7.88 -19.72 -18.53
N VAL A 50 7.69 -20.14 -17.27
CA VAL A 50 8.72 -20.03 -16.24
C VAL A 50 9.90 -20.92 -16.61
N THR A 51 11.05 -20.33 -16.91
CA THR A 51 12.28 -21.06 -17.26
C THR A 51 13.17 -21.33 -16.05
N THR A 52 12.94 -20.63 -14.94
CA THR A 52 13.82 -20.65 -13.77
C THR A 52 13.28 -21.57 -12.69
N SER A 53 14.11 -22.50 -12.23
CA SER A 53 13.87 -23.34 -11.07
C SER A 53 14.96 -23.09 -10.04
N ILE A 54 14.58 -22.78 -8.80
CA ILE A 54 15.51 -22.60 -7.68
C ILE A 54 15.46 -23.88 -6.83
N SER A 55 16.56 -24.62 -6.79
CA SER A 55 16.68 -25.77 -5.91
C SER A 55 17.03 -25.34 -4.49
N ARG A 56 16.38 -25.95 -3.50
CA ARG A 56 16.77 -25.79 -2.10
C ARG A 56 18.05 -26.58 -1.86
N VAL A 57 19.15 -25.88 -1.59
CA VAL A 57 20.39 -26.50 -1.12
C VAL A 57 20.14 -27.12 0.25
N GLU A 58 20.64 -28.33 0.49
CA GLU A 58 20.59 -28.91 1.82
C GLU A 58 21.23 -27.96 2.83
N LEU A 59 20.56 -27.77 3.96
CA LEU A 59 21.05 -26.88 4.99
C LEU A 59 22.40 -27.43 5.49
N ALA A 60 23.48 -26.65 5.31
CA ALA A 60 24.74 -26.96 5.96
C ALA A 60 24.49 -27.13 7.47
N PRO A 61 25.17 -28.07 8.15
CA PRO A 61 25.03 -28.25 9.59
C PRO A 61 25.12 -26.89 10.29
N GLY A 62 24.10 -26.58 11.08
CA GLY A 62 23.72 -25.21 11.44
C GLY A 62 24.90 -24.33 11.84
N LYS A 63 24.97 -23.12 11.25
CA LYS A 63 25.95 -22.12 11.66
C LYS A 63 25.74 -21.81 13.15
N PRO A 64 26.78 -21.90 14.01
CA PRO A 64 26.63 -21.68 15.45
C PRO A 64 26.19 -20.24 15.79
N ALA A 65 26.33 -19.30 14.84
CA ALA A 65 25.93 -17.91 14.99
C ALA A 65 24.43 -17.72 15.28
N PHE A 66 23.57 -18.62 14.81
CA PHE A 66 22.11 -18.50 14.97
C PHE A 66 21.52 -19.43 16.03
N ALA A 67 22.34 -20.27 16.68
CA ALA A 67 21.90 -21.19 17.73
C ALA A 67 21.31 -20.50 18.99
N LYS A 68 21.55 -19.19 19.13
CA LYS A 68 21.03 -18.38 20.24
C LYS A 68 19.57 -17.94 20.05
N PHE A 69 19.02 -18.09 18.84
CA PHE A 69 17.67 -17.67 18.51
C PHE A 69 16.77 -18.91 18.41
N ASP A 70 15.76 -18.98 19.27
CA ASP A 70 14.79 -20.07 19.29
C ASP A 70 13.66 -19.78 18.28
N PHE A 71 13.88 -20.12 17.02
CA PHE A 71 12.89 -19.97 15.95
C PHE A 71 11.80 -21.06 15.97
N GLY A 72 11.90 -22.05 16.87
CA GLY A 72 10.97 -23.17 16.97
C GLY A 72 9.80 -22.92 17.93
N ARG A 73 9.84 -21.83 18.71
CA ARG A 73 8.85 -21.55 19.76
C ARG A 73 7.69 -20.70 19.23
N TRP A 74 6.96 -21.24 18.27
CA TRP A 74 5.55 -20.90 18.08
C TRP A 74 4.73 -22.19 18.20
N ALA A 75 4.38 -22.51 19.45
CA ALA A 75 3.36 -23.46 19.84
C ALA A 75 2.60 -22.86 21.02
#